data_AF-A0A7R9YHR9-F1
#
_entry.id   AF-A0A7R9YHR9-F1
#
_cell.length_a   1.000
_cell.length_b   1.000
_cell.length_c   1.000
_cell.angle_alpha   90.00
_cell.angle_beta   90.00
_cell.angle_gamma   90.00
#
_symmetry.space_group_name_H-M   'P 1'
#
loop_
_entity.id
_entity.type
_entity.pdbx_description
1 polymer ?
#
loop_
_entity_poly.entity_id
_entity_poly.type
_entity_poly.pdbx_seq_one_letter_code
_entity_poly.pdbx_strand_id
1 'polypeptide(L)'
;MPTMADAPRAFRAVVSWVNRDGKACINATPETWCFCGHRFKAHDRADDSFRCTVAGCACACYNLHVAQGAWHVRCRCKHAHTDHAVGEPRRPCRKRVGGKPCGCAGFDSPYVCTCDQGWAEHRTAFRRVELPAVPSDAAAAATGLSAAEAVAIREMVALPTAASV
;
A
#
# COMPACT_ATOMS: atom_id res chain seq x y z
N MET A 1 30.53 12.37 30.44
CA MET A 1 30.29 12.34 28.99
C MET A 1 29.09 11.45 28.74
N PRO A 2 27.93 11.96 28.29
CA PRO A 2 26.80 11.11 27.96
C PRO A 2 27.12 10.31 26.69
N THR A 3 26.98 8.99 26.78
CA THR A 3 27.22 8.03 25.69
C THR A 3 26.19 8.22 24.58
N MET A 4 26.63 8.16 23.31
CA MET A 4 25.80 8.21 22.08
C MET A 4 24.78 7.05 21.92
N ALA A 5 24.42 6.36 23.00
CA ALA A 5 23.68 5.09 22.96
C ALA A 5 22.14 5.23 23.01
N ASP A 6 21.60 6.45 23.12
CA ASP A 6 20.17 6.67 23.40
C ASP A 6 19.47 7.60 22.38
N ALA A 7 19.94 7.64 21.13
CA ALA A 7 19.16 8.27 20.07
C ALA A 7 17.86 7.45 19.87
N PRO A 8 16.67 8.08 19.83
CA PRO A 8 15.42 7.36 19.65
C PRO A 8 15.43 6.62 18.31
N ARG A 9 15.46 5.29 18.38
CA ARG A 9 15.42 4.41 17.21
C ARG A 9 14.07 4.60 16.52
N ALA A 10 14.07 5.23 15.37
CA ALA A 10 12.86 5.41 14.58
C ALA A 10 12.52 4.10 13.87
N PHE A 11 11.24 3.73 13.82
CA PHE A 11 10.76 2.53 13.13
C PHE A 11 9.73 2.92 12.08
N ARG A 12 9.67 2.16 10.99
CA ARG A 12 8.54 2.19 10.05
C ARG A 12 7.89 0.81 9.98
N ALA A 13 6.57 0.80 9.76
CA ALA A 13 5.89 -0.43 9.40
C ALA A 13 6.11 -0.73 7.91
N VAL A 14 6.50 -1.98 7.62
CA VAL A 14 6.56 -2.57 6.29
C VAL A 14 5.48 -3.62 6.20
N VAL A 15 4.68 -3.51 5.15
CA VAL A 15 3.61 -4.46 4.87
C VAL A 15 4.00 -5.26 3.64
N SER A 16 3.90 -6.58 3.74
CA SER A 16 4.30 -7.48 2.65
C SER A 16 3.29 -8.62 2.50
N TRP A 17 3.15 -9.12 1.29
CA TRP A 17 2.44 -10.37 1.01
C TRP A 17 3.47 -11.48 1.00
N VAL A 18 3.42 -12.32 2.03
CA VAL A 18 4.40 -13.36 2.30
C VAL A 18 3.82 -14.72 1.96
N ASN A 19 4.66 -15.60 1.44
CA ASN A 19 4.30 -16.98 1.14
C ASN A 19 4.26 -17.85 2.42
N ARG A 20 4.02 -19.17 2.25
CA ARG A 20 3.97 -20.14 3.35
C ARG A 20 5.27 -20.21 4.16
N ASP A 21 6.40 -19.99 3.50
CA ASP A 21 7.75 -20.01 4.10
C ASP A 21 8.11 -18.69 4.81
N GLY A 22 7.22 -17.69 4.77
CA GLY A 22 7.46 -16.36 5.33
C GLY A 22 8.35 -15.46 4.46
N LYS A 23 8.67 -15.85 3.23
CA LYS A 23 9.37 -15.01 2.24
C LYS A 23 8.40 -13.99 1.66
N ALA A 24 8.83 -12.73 1.58
CA ALA A 24 8.04 -11.65 0.98
C ALA A 24 8.04 -11.77 -0.56
N CYS A 25 6.86 -11.95 -1.15
CA CYS A 25 6.68 -12.01 -2.60
C CYS A 25 6.30 -10.66 -3.21
N ILE A 26 5.53 -9.85 -2.46
CA ILE A 26 5.14 -8.50 -2.87
C ILE A 26 5.28 -7.57 -1.67
N ASN A 27 5.98 -6.45 -1.83
CA ASN A 27 5.99 -5.38 -0.81
C ASN A 27 4.87 -4.39 -1.12
N ALA A 28 4.09 -4.03 -0.10
CA ALA A 28 3.04 -3.03 -0.25
C ALA A 28 3.66 -1.65 -0.52
N THR A 29 3.13 -0.96 -1.52
CA THR A 29 3.46 0.44 -1.82
C THR A 29 2.20 1.28 -1.64
N PRO A 30 2.27 2.62 -1.58
CA PRO A 30 1.07 3.47 -1.52
C PRO A 30 0.02 3.15 -2.60
N GLU A 31 0.47 2.60 -3.72
CA GLU A 31 -0.33 2.26 -4.90
C GLU A 31 -0.76 0.78 -4.94
N THR A 32 -0.35 -0.08 -4.01
CA THR A 32 -0.87 -1.46 -3.98
C THR A 32 -2.32 -1.50 -3.55
N TRP A 33 -3.08 -2.42 -4.12
CA TRP A 33 -4.50 -2.58 -3.86
C TRP A 33 -4.73 -3.38 -2.58
N CYS A 34 -5.76 -2.99 -1.84
CA CYS A 34 -6.35 -3.78 -0.77
C CYS A 34 -7.49 -4.62 -1.34
N PHE A 35 -7.82 -5.71 -0.67
CA PHE A 35 -9.02 -6.51 -0.90
C PHE A 35 -10.32 -5.69 -0.81
N CYS A 36 -10.31 -4.54 -0.15
CA CYS A 36 -11.47 -3.65 -0.13
C CYS A 36 -11.68 -2.87 -1.43
N GLY A 37 -10.74 -2.94 -2.37
CA GLY A 37 -10.75 -2.15 -3.60
C GLY A 37 -10.07 -0.78 -3.47
N HIS A 38 -9.62 -0.38 -2.28
CA HIS A 38 -8.88 0.88 -2.08
C HIS A 38 -7.38 0.65 -2.03
N ARG A 39 -6.61 1.72 -2.28
CA ARG A 39 -5.14 1.69 -2.25
C ARG A 39 -4.62 1.66 -0.82
N PHE A 40 -3.41 1.16 -0.63
CA PHE A 40 -2.76 1.12 0.68
C PHE A 40 -2.60 2.51 1.31
N LYS A 41 -2.41 3.57 0.51
CA LYS A 41 -2.38 4.96 1.01
C LYS A 41 -3.68 5.44 1.66
N ALA A 42 -4.80 4.80 1.37
CA ALA A 42 -6.10 5.09 1.97
C ALA A 42 -6.35 4.30 3.26
N HIS A 43 -5.29 3.70 3.83
CA HIS A 43 -5.34 3.00 5.11
C HIS A 43 -4.48 3.76 6.12
N ASP A 44 -5.03 3.96 7.31
CA ASP A 44 -4.33 4.65 8.39
C ASP A 44 -3.10 3.84 8.82
N ARG A 45 -2.00 4.52 9.17
CA ARG A 45 -0.78 3.88 9.69
C ARG A 45 -0.57 4.16 11.17
N ALA A 46 -1.44 4.96 11.78
CA ALA A 46 -1.40 5.28 13.19
C ALA A 46 -1.82 4.08 14.06
N ASP A 47 -2.66 3.20 13.53
CA ASP A 47 -3.01 1.93 14.15
C ASP A 47 -2.25 0.76 13.51
N ASP A 48 -1.94 -0.27 14.29
CA ASP A 48 -1.29 -1.50 13.78
C ASP A 48 -2.26 -2.32 12.89
N SER A 49 -3.54 -1.93 12.80
CA SER A 49 -4.56 -2.63 12.02
C SER A 49 -4.58 -2.23 10.55
N PHE A 50 -4.05 -1.05 10.22
CA PHE A 50 -4.15 -0.45 8.89
C PHE A 50 -5.58 -0.40 8.38
N ARG A 51 -6.49 0.22 9.14
CA ARG A 51 -7.91 0.37 8.76
C ARG A 51 -8.06 1.29 7.55
N CYS A 52 -9.01 0.98 6.66
CA CYS A 52 -9.32 1.88 5.55
C CYS A 52 -10.06 3.13 6.06
N THR A 53 -9.62 4.32 5.65
CA THR A 53 -10.18 5.61 6.05
C THR A 53 -11.22 6.16 5.06
N VAL A 54 -11.47 5.45 3.95
CA VAL A 54 -12.50 5.84 2.99
C VAL A 54 -13.88 5.68 3.62
N ALA A 55 -14.68 6.76 3.58
CA ALA A 55 -16.02 6.80 4.14
C ALA A 55 -16.89 5.63 3.62
N GLY A 56 -17.55 4.93 4.55
CA GLY A 56 -18.41 3.78 4.23
C GLY A 56 -17.68 2.46 3.94
N CYS A 57 -16.34 2.42 3.99
CA CYS A 57 -15.60 1.18 3.82
C CYS A 57 -15.60 0.34 5.11
N ALA A 58 -16.07 -0.91 5.05
CA ALA A 58 -16.07 -1.85 6.18
C ALA A 58 -14.72 -2.54 6.44
N CYS A 59 -13.64 -2.10 5.78
CA CYS A 59 -12.33 -2.73 5.84
C CYS A 59 -11.62 -2.40 7.17
N ALA A 60 -11.64 -3.37 8.10
CA ALA A 60 -11.00 -3.23 9.40
C ALA A 60 -9.47 -3.40 9.38
N CYS A 61 -8.92 -4.08 8.35
CA CYS A 61 -7.49 -4.31 8.23
C CYS A 61 -7.07 -4.45 6.76
N TYR A 62 -5.91 -3.88 6.40
CA TYR A 62 -5.35 -4.01 5.07
C TYR A 62 -5.05 -5.47 4.72
N ASN A 63 -5.55 -5.92 3.56
CA ASN A 63 -5.27 -7.24 3.01
C ASN A 63 -4.85 -7.05 1.55
N LEU A 64 -3.58 -7.33 1.24
CA LEU A 64 -3.01 -7.07 -0.07
C LEU A 64 -3.72 -7.90 -1.15
N HIS A 65 -4.21 -7.22 -2.19
CA HIS A 65 -4.77 -7.85 -3.36
C HIS A 65 -3.81 -7.73 -4.55
N VAL A 66 -3.51 -8.87 -5.17
CA VAL A 66 -2.56 -8.96 -6.30
C VAL A 66 -3.18 -8.37 -7.55
N ALA A 67 -2.53 -7.36 -8.13
CA ALA A 67 -2.99 -6.66 -9.33
C ALA A 67 -1.81 -6.06 -10.10
N GLN A 68 -1.95 -5.89 -11.41
CA GLN A 68 -0.96 -5.25 -12.29
C GLN A 68 -1.68 -4.37 -13.33
N GLY A 69 -1.53 -3.05 -13.21
CA GLY A 69 -2.30 -2.11 -14.03
C GLY A 69 -3.81 -2.29 -13.83
N ALA A 70 -4.54 -2.55 -14.93
CA ALA A 70 -5.97 -2.84 -14.90
C ALA A 70 -6.30 -4.32 -14.62
N TRP A 71 -5.29 -5.20 -14.54
CA TRP A 71 -5.50 -6.62 -14.26
C TRP A 71 -5.55 -6.89 -12.77
N HIS A 72 -6.52 -7.71 -12.34
CA HIS A 72 -6.72 -8.12 -10.96
C HIS A 72 -6.91 -9.63 -10.89
N VAL A 73 -6.34 -10.27 -9.86
CA VAL A 73 -6.64 -11.70 -9.62
C VAL A 73 -8.13 -11.86 -9.30
N ARG A 74 -8.75 -12.86 -9.91
CA ARG A 74 -10.18 -13.14 -9.72
C ARG A 74 -10.37 -14.36 -8.85
N CYS A 75 -11.55 -14.44 -8.24
CA CYS A 75 -11.97 -15.65 -7.55
C CYS A 75 -12.22 -16.77 -8.58
N ARG A 76 -12.19 -18.04 -8.16
CA ARG A 76 -12.58 -19.20 -8.99
C ARG A 76 -14.00 -19.08 -9.55
N CYS A 77 -14.88 -18.35 -8.86
CA CYS A 77 -16.22 -18.01 -9.37
C CYS A 77 -16.22 -16.93 -10.47
N LYS A 78 -15.04 -16.45 -10.90
CA LYS A 78 -14.81 -15.42 -11.92
C LYS A 78 -15.24 -14.00 -11.53
N HIS A 79 -15.76 -13.80 -10.33
CA HIS A 79 -16.08 -12.47 -9.81
C HIS A 79 -14.85 -11.74 -9.27
N ALA A 80 -14.95 -10.42 -9.17
CA ALA A 80 -13.87 -9.58 -8.66
C ALA A 80 -13.75 -9.72 -7.12
N HIS A 81 -12.62 -9.31 -6.57
CA HIS A 81 -12.43 -9.28 -5.12
C HIS A 81 -13.43 -8.35 -4.41
N THR A 82 -13.79 -7.23 -5.05
CA THR A 82 -14.79 -6.27 -4.55
C THR A 82 -16.22 -6.83 -4.52
N ASP A 83 -16.49 -7.92 -5.24
CA ASP A 83 -17.77 -8.63 -5.17
C ASP A 83 -17.89 -9.51 -3.91
N HIS A 84 -16.84 -9.58 -3.08
CA HIS A 84 -16.78 -10.41 -1.88
C HIS A 84 -16.79 -9.54 -0.61
N ALA A 85 -17.45 -10.02 0.45
CA ALA A 85 -17.67 -9.21 1.66
C ALA A 85 -16.39 -9.00 2.47
N VAL A 86 -15.85 -7.78 2.43
CA VAL A 86 -14.59 -7.34 3.07
C VAL A 86 -14.61 -7.39 4.61
N GLY A 87 -15.79 -7.48 5.23
CA GLY A 87 -15.93 -7.49 6.70
C GLY A 87 -15.81 -8.88 7.34
N GLU A 88 -15.91 -9.95 6.54
CA GLU A 88 -16.12 -11.30 7.06
C GLU A 88 -14.93 -12.23 6.77
N PRO A 89 -14.44 -13.08 7.70
CA PRO A 89 -13.25 -13.89 7.47
C PRO A 89 -13.28 -14.75 6.20
N ARG A 90 -14.44 -15.34 5.88
CA ARG A 90 -14.62 -16.16 4.67
C ARG A 90 -14.76 -15.36 3.39
N ARG A 91 -15.02 -14.05 3.48
CA ARG A 91 -15.22 -13.15 2.33
C ARG A 91 -16.25 -13.74 1.32
N PRO A 92 -17.51 -14.02 1.73
CA PRO A 92 -18.51 -14.61 0.84
C PRO A 92 -18.78 -13.71 -0.37
N CYS A 93 -19.05 -14.32 -1.54
CA CYS A 93 -19.41 -13.59 -2.75
C CYS A 93 -20.85 -13.07 -2.66
N ARG A 94 -21.06 -11.80 -3.03
CA ARG A 94 -22.37 -11.13 -3.00
C ARG A 94 -23.14 -11.25 -4.32
N LYS A 95 -22.52 -11.79 -5.36
CA LYS A 95 -23.14 -11.91 -6.68
C LYS A 95 -24.15 -13.05 -6.70
N ARG A 96 -25.16 -12.88 -7.55
CA ARG A 96 -26.13 -13.91 -7.88
C ARG A 96 -25.88 -14.44 -9.29
N VAL A 97 -26.00 -15.75 -9.48
CA VAL A 97 -25.83 -16.46 -10.76
C VAL A 97 -27.11 -17.25 -11.01
N GLY A 98 -27.83 -16.92 -12.09
CA GLY A 98 -29.12 -17.57 -12.40
C GLY A 98 -30.17 -17.40 -11.28
N GLY A 99 -30.22 -16.21 -10.65
CA GLY A 99 -31.13 -15.90 -9.54
C GLY A 99 -30.70 -16.43 -8.16
N LYS A 100 -29.72 -17.34 -8.10
CA LYS A 100 -29.23 -17.95 -6.86
C LYS A 100 -27.95 -17.27 -6.36
N PRO A 101 -27.65 -17.27 -5.04
CA PRO A 101 -26.34 -16.83 -4.55
C PRO A 101 -25.20 -17.58 -5.24
N CYS A 102 -24.09 -16.89 -5.47
CA CYS A 102 -22.89 -17.53 -6.02
C CYS A 102 -22.45 -18.70 -5.13
N GLY A 103 -22.16 -19.86 -5.72
CA GLY A 103 -21.82 -21.08 -4.98
C GLY A 103 -20.39 -21.16 -4.43
N CYS A 104 -19.59 -20.08 -4.48
CA CYS A 104 -18.26 -20.13 -3.88
C CYS A 104 -18.31 -19.95 -2.36
N ALA A 105 -17.45 -20.66 -1.65
CA ALA A 105 -17.38 -20.60 -0.18
C ALA A 105 -16.74 -19.29 0.35
N GLY A 106 -16.17 -18.48 -0.54
CA GLY A 106 -15.35 -17.33 -0.21
C GLY A 106 -14.50 -16.89 -1.40
N PHE A 107 -13.76 -15.81 -1.25
CA PHE A 107 -12.76 -15.44 -2.24
C PHE A 107 -11.60 -16.45 -2.19
N ASP A 108 -11.40 -17.15 -3.29
CA ASP A 108 -10.26 -18.05 -3.51
C ASP A 108 -9.83 -17.95 -4.97
N SER A 109 -8.54 -17.73 -5.23
CA SER A 109 -8.03 -17.47 -6.58
C SER A 109 -7.20 -18.63 -7.11
N PRO A 110 -7.34 -19.01 -8.40
CA PRO A 110 -6.45 -19.98 -9.04
C PRO A 110 -5.07 -19.38 -9.40
N TYR A 111 -4.81 -18.12 -9.05
CA TYR A 111 -3.52 -17.47 -9.28
C TYR A 111 -2.37 -18.23 -8.61
N VAL A 112 -1.31 -18.47 -9.38
CA VAL A 112 -0.02 -19.00 -8.90
C VAL A 112 0.97 -17.85 -8.92
N CYS A 113 1.62 -17.61 -7.78
CA CYS A 113 2.66 -16.60 -7.66
C CYS A 113 3.94 -17.06 -8.36
N THR A 114 4.82 -16.12 -8.71
CA THR A 114 6.17 -16.40 -9.25
C THR A 114 7.05 -17.22 -8.31
N CYS A 115 6.67 -17.36 -7.03
CA CYS A 115 7.32 -18.28 -6.08
C CYS A 115 6.78 -19.73 -6.14
N ASP A 116 6.00 -20.06 -7.18
CA ASP A 116 5.36 -21.35 -7.45
C ASP A 116 4.30 -21.79 -6.42
N GLN A 117 3.89 -20.90 -5.52
CA GLN A 117 2.83 -21.14 -4.53
C GLN A 117 1.51 -20.50 -4.93
N GLY A 118 0.41 -21.15 -4.58
CA GLY A 118 -0.93 -20.65 -4.83
C GLY A 118 -1.27 -19.39 -4.02
N TRP A 119 -2.27 -18.65 -4.47
CA TRP A 119 -2.75 -17.44 -3.79
C TRP A 119 -3.09 -17.69 -2.31
N ALA A 120 -3.76 -18.80 -1.99
CA ALA A 120 -4.21 -19.13 -0.63
C ALA A 120 -3.05 -19.44 0.35
N GLU A 121 -1.85 -19.68 -0.17
CA GLU A 121 -0.65 -19.93 0.64
C GLU A 121 0.02 -18.64 1.13
N HIS A 122 -0.50 -17.50 0.70
CA HIS A 122 0.04 -16.21 1.07
C HIS A 122 -0.87 -15.45 2.02
N ARG A 123 -0.24 -14.59 2.83
CA ARG A 123 -0.94 -13.68 3.72
C ARG A 123 -0.28 -12.32 3.73
N THR A 124 -1.04 -11.30 4.09
CA THR A 124 -0.47 -10.00 4.43
C THR A 124 0.17 -10.07 5.80
N ALA A 125 1.45 -9.70 5.88
CA ALA A 125 2.24 -9.63 7.09
C ALA A 125 2.72 -8.20 7.33
N PHE A 126 2.69 -7.80 8.60
CA PHE A 126 3.11 -6.48 9.08
C PHE A 126 4.40 -6.66 9.87
N ARG A 127 5.46 -5.94 9.51
CA ARG A 127 6.75 -5.97 10.19
C ARG A 127 7.17 -4.55 10.55
N ARG A 128 7.60 -4.33 11.78
CA ARG A 128 8.35 -3.12 12.14
C ARG A 128 9.79 -3.28 11.71
N VAL A 129 10.29 -2.35 10.89
CA VAL A 129 11.71 -2.27 10.53
C VAL A 129 12.27 -0.99 11.11
N GLU A 130 13.48 -1.10 11.65
CA GLU A 130 14.22 0.05 12.11
C GLU A 130 14.64 0.89 10.91
N LEU A 131 14.49 2.21 11.05
CA LEU A 131 15.02 3.16 10.09
C LEU A 131 16.51 3.35 10.36
N PRO A 132 17.34 3.48 9.31
CA PRO A 132 18.71 3.94 9.50
C PRO A 132 18.68 5.23 10.31
N ALA A 133 19.58 5.35 11.29
CA ALA A 133 19.76 6.62 11.99
C ALA A 133 20.09 7.68 10.93
N VAL A 134 19.18 8.63 10.73
CA VAL A 134 19.48 9.80 9.93
C VAL A 134 20.48 10.60 10.76
N PRO A 135 21.73 10.81 10.31
CA PRO A 135 22.65 11.65 11.05
C PRO A 135 22.01 13.03 11.19
N SER A 136 21.77 13.46 12.43
CA SER A 136 21.31 14.82 12.69
C SER A 136 22.49 15.75 12.43
N ASP A 137 22.65 16.16 11.17
CA ASP A 137 23.35 17.36 10.68
C ASP A 137 23.30 17.42 9.13
N ALA A 138 22.13 17.16 8.54
CA ALA A 138 21.92 17.31 7.09
C ALA A 138 20.62 18.07 6.75
N ALA A 139 20.30 19.06 7.58
CA ALA A 139 19.56 20.22 7.12
C ALA A 139 20.61 21.27 6.71
N ALA A 140 20.66 21.58 5.41
CA ALA A 140 21.58 22.47 4.68
C ALA A 140 22.83 21.82 4.06
N ALA A 141 23.10 22.23 2.81
CA ALA A 141 24.28 21.95 1.98
C ALA A 141 24.35 20.60 1.24
N ALA A 142 23.39 20.38 0.33
CA ALA A 142 23.67 19.61 -0.91
C ALA A 142 23.09 20.29 -2.16
N THR A 143 23.19 21.62 -2.20
CA THR A 143 23.31 22.38 -3.45
C THR A 143 24.37 23.41 -3.15
N GLY A 144 25.60 23.17 -3.61
CA GLY A 144 26.73 24.09 -3.49
C GLY A 144 26.52 25.34 -4.35
N LEU A 145 25.43 26.06 -4.12
CA LEU A 145 25.16 27.37 -4.69
C LEU A 145 25.06 28.36 -3.54
N SER A 146 25.79 29.45 -3.68
CA SER A 146 25.75 30.58 -2.75
C SER A 146 24.36 31.22 -2.71
N ALA A 147 24.03 31.91 -1.62
CA ALA A 147 22.76 32.63 -1.48
C ALA A 147 22.52 33.65 -2.61
N ALA A 148 23.58 34.14 -3.26
CA ALA A 148 23.48 35.04 -4.42
C ALA A 148 22.96 34.32 -5.67
N GLU A 149 23.30 33.05 -5.87
CA GLU A 149 22.91 32.29 -7.07
C GLU A 149 21.44 31.82 -7.01
N ALA A 150 20.88 31.62 -5.80
CA ALA A 150 19.47 31.28 -5.62
C ALA A 150 18.50 32.44 -5.92
N VAL A 151 18.97 33.70 -5.84
CA VAL A 151 18.18 34.90 -6.15
C VAL A 151 18.02 35.09 -7.66
N ALA A 152 19.07 34.82 -8.45
CA ALA A 152 19.06 35.00 -9.90
C ALA A 152 18.04 34.09 -10.64
N ILE A 153 17.81 32.87 -10.13
CA ILE A 153 16.86 31.92 -10.75
C ILE A 153 15.40 32.36 -10.52
N ARG A 154 15.11 33.11 -9.45
CA ARG A 154 13.74 33.54 -9.12
C ARG A 154 13.23 34.68 -10.00
N GLU A 155 14.10 35.44 -10.66
CA GLU A 155 13.68 36.58 -11.50
C GLU A 155 13.41 36.23 -12.97
N MET A 156 13.77 35.02 -13.47
CA MET A 156 13.54 34.66 -14.88
C MET A 156 12.19 33.99 -15.16
N VAL A 157 11.37 33.71 -14.13
CA VAL A 157 10.04 33.06 -14.27
C VAL A 157 8.91 34.07 -13.96
N ALA A 158 9.05 35.29 -14.46
CA ALA A 158 7.98 36.28 -14.43
C ALA A 158 8.00 37.11 -15.71
N LEU A 159 7.59 36.49 -16.83
CA LEU A 159 6.96 37.25 -17.91
C LEU A 159 5.46 36.96 -17.90
N PRO A 160 4.60 37.99 -17.87
CA PRO A 160 3.15 37.82 -17.94
C PRO A 160 2.75 37.44 -19.37
N THR A 161 2.05 36.33 -19.53
CA THR A 161 1.25 36.08 -20.75
C THR A 161 0.10 37.07 -20.76
N ALA A 162 0.21 38.06 -21.63
CA ALA A 162 -0.82 39.02 -21.94
C ALA A 162 -2.09 38.33 -22.44
N ALA A 163 -3.23 38.85 -21.98
CA ALA A 163 -4.55 38.59 -22.51
C ALA A 163 -4.72 39.16 -23.93
N SER A 164 -5.51 38.47 -24.76
CA SER A 164 -6.31 38.89 -25.93
C SER A 164 -6.48 37.64 -26.82
N VAL A 165 -7.66 37.23 -27.31
CA VAL A 165 -8.91 37.90 -27.68
C VAL A 165 -10.09 36.97 -27.37
#